data_AF-A0A969FHF3-F1
#
_entry.id   AF-A0A969FHF3-F1
#
_cell.length_a   1.000
_cell.length_b   1.000
_cell.length_c   1.000
_cell.angle_alpha   90.00
_cell.angle_beta   90.00
_cell.angle_gamma   90.00
#
_symmetry.space_group_name_H-M   'P 1'
#
loop_
_entity.id
_entity.type
_entity.pdbx_description
1 polymer ?
#
loop_
_entity_poly.entity_id
_entity_poly.type
_entity_poly.pdbx_seq_one_letter_code
_entity_poly.pdbx_strand_id
1 'polypeptide(L)'
;MHDIAPLDYTRPSCWFTETLKAKPPQPIRTAIWHGVSASGGRITAAAFVFKPFKPFKPLSESRSDSTLDVSPSLDRTAPKPGEIWVCTKIPATRLCDLRHASGLVVEAGSSTSHEILLARDLGLPIVVGVVGIVNALNTGDLLEVDANTGEVMRYSGSRSSVRLSSNRNVRQRDTLQLNTDQLHTSVPPLRNDQPSPPSIAIYSGKLQHQVALRVSLSYLERNLSLERAWGGIGLLRSEMLAFTEGIELTLNPTPREYGELYRWLHQRLMLAIKLCGQRSLFYRIFDRLTPDATLLDRGIHLYLDQPTLFDLQLNVLAELHHNGQTHIRLLLPFVRSCAELEFCWQRLERLGFDRTNSSIEVWIMAEVPSVLVLLEEYCQMGISGIAIGTNDLAALMLGLDREDGRSAAIVKAARPALHAAVLALAATTRRHGIACQLCDDEIVDDPETLGDLLNAGVTALSVSIDRLAKAEQALAVSLGVDPGTH
;
A
#
# COMPACT_ATOMS: atom_id res chain seq x y z
N MET A 1 -17.11 25.93 -83.50
CA MET A 1 -18.13 26.81 -84.09
C MET A 1 -19.33 26.76 -83.17
N HIS A 2 -19.82 27.92 -82.73
CA HIS A 2 -20.92 28.16 -81.78
C HIS A 2 -20.60 27.89 -80.29
N ASP A 3 -20.94 28.74 -79.32
CA ASP A 3 -21.53 30.09 -79.32
C ASP A 3 -21.22 30.73 -77.96
N ILE A 4 -21.04 32.05 -77.94
CA ILE A 4 -20.87 32.89 -76.75
C ILE A 4 -22.24 33.52 -76.41
N ALA A 5 -22.69 33.40 -75.16
CA ALA A 5 -23.76 34.22 -74.55
C ALA A 5 -23.63 34.15 -73.00
N PRO A 6 -24.18 35.11 -72.20
CA PRO A 6 -23.39 36.10 -71.48
C PRO A 6 -23.36 35.95 -69.95
N LEU A 7 -22.42 36.67 -69.33
CA LEU A 7 -22.24 36.85 -67.89
C LEU A 7 -23.46 37.51 -67.22
N ASP A 8 -23.99 36.86 -66.18
CA ASP A 8 -24.91 37.47 -65.23
C ASP A 8 -24.16 37.80 -63.92
N TYR A 9 -24.03 39.10 -63.65
CA TYR A 9 -23.37 39.70 -62.50
C TYR A 9 -24.40 39.97 -61.40
N THR A 10 -24.75 38.99 -60.57
CA THR A 10 -25.36 39.28 -59.26
C THR A 10 -25.12 38.17 -58.24
N ARG A 11 -24.04 38.31 -57.44
CA ARG A 11 -23.99 38.04 -55.98
C ARG A 11 -22.53 38.11 -55.50
N PRO A 12 -22.20 38.89 -54.45
CA PRO A 12 -20.85 38.90 -53.90
C PRO A 12 -20.61 37.59 -53.14
N SER A 13 -19.67 36.79 -53.62
CA SER A 13 -19.10 35.67 -52.88
C SER A 13 -18.37 36.22 -51.65
N CYS A 14 -18.92 35.94 -50.46
CA CYS A 14 -18.23 36.13 -49.20
C CYS A 14 -16.91 35.35 -49.23
N TRP A 15 -15.79 36.07 -49.19
CA TRP A 15 -14.48 35.51 -48.98
C TRP A 15 -14.45 34.87 -47.58
N PHE A 16 -14.41 33.54 -47.53
CA PHE A 16 -14.02 32.83 -46.32
C PHE A 16 -12.56 33.18 -46.05
N THR A 17 -12.32 34.07 -45.10
CA THR A 17 -11.02 34.13 -44.41
C THR A 17 -10.91 32.88 -43.55
N GLU A 18 -10.30 31.82 -44.10
CA GLU A 18 -9.74 30.73 -43.32
C GLU A 18 -8.69 31.32 -42.38
N THR A 19 -9.13 31.67 -41.17
CA THR A 19 -8.24 31.86 -40.05
C THR A 19 -7.63 30.49 -39.77
N LEU A 20 -6.39 30.29 -40.24
CA LEU A 20 -5.49 29.25 -39.76
C LEU A 20 -5.46 29.36 -38.22
N LYS A 21 -6.33 28.59 -37.55
CA LYS A 21 -6.22 28.33 -36.12
C LYS A 21 -4.90 27.61 -35.94
N ALA A 22 -3.86 28.37 -35.58
CA ALA A 22 -2.59 27.81 -35.16
C ALA A 22 -2.89 26.72 -34.13
N LYS A 23 -2.55 25.48 -34.47
CA LYS A 23 -2.64 24.35 -33.54
C LYS A 23 -1.85 24.78 -32.30
N PRO A 24 -2.42 24.71 -31.08
CA PRO A 24 -1.69 25.12 -29.88
C PRO A 24 -0.35 24.38 -29.87
N PRO A 25 0.77 25.07 -29.55
CA PRO A 25 2.09 24.46 -29.62
C PRO A 25 2.07 23.16 -28.83
N GLN A 26 2.38 22.05 -29.50
CA GLN A 26 2.47 20.76 -28.84
C GLN A 26 3.56 20.86 -27.77
N PRO A 27 3.33 20.32 -26.57
CA PRO A 27 4.29 20.44 -25.49
C PRO A 27 5.61 19.77 -25.93
N ILE A 28 6.70 20.54 -25.90
CA ILE A 28 8.01 20.04 -26.33
C ILE A 28 8.60 19.27 -25.16
N ARG A 29 9.05 18.05 -25.40
CA ARG A 29 9.77 17.25 -24.40
C ARG A 29 11.12 17.88 -24.14
N THR A 30 11.42 18.18 -22.88
CA THR A 30 12.67 18.88 -22.51
C THR A 30 13.66 18.01 -21.74
N ALA A 31 13.19 16.96 -21.07
CA ALA A 31 14.02 16.03 -20.33
C ALA A 31 13.25 14.73 -20.06
N ILE A 32 13.98 13.62 -20.01
CA ILE A 32 13.47 12.29 -19.66
C ILE A 32 14.40 11.71 -18.59
N TRP A 33 13.82 11.21 -17.51
CA TRP A 33 14.50 10.45 -16.49
C TRP A 33 13.94 9.02 -16.44
N HIS A 34 14.77 8.10 -15.98
CA HIS A 34 14.41 6.69 -15.82
C HIS A 34 14.57 6.31 -14.35
N GLY A 35 13.65 5.50 -13.86
CA GLY A 35 13.71 4.86 -12.55
C GLY A 35 13.07 3.48 -12.59
N VAL A 36 12.73 2.98 -11.42
CA VAL A 36 12.08 1.68 -11.23
C VAL A 36 10.61 1.91 -10.92
N SER A 37 9.74 1.18 -11.63
CA SER A 37 8.31 1.14 -11.32
C SER A 37 8.08 0.51 -9.95
N ALA A 38 7.39 1.22 -9.06
CA ALA A 38 6.90 0.66 -7.80
C ALA A 38 5.37 0.45 -7.79
N SER A 39 4.64 1.21 -8.61
CA SER A 39 3.19 1.07 -8.81
C SER A 39 2.84 1.64 -10.19
N GLY A 40 2.10 0.88 -10.99
CA GLY A 40 1.81 1.21 -12.38
C GLY A 40 0.86 2.41 -12.57
N GLY A 41 0.60 2.73 -13.84
CA GLY A 41 -0.28 3.84 -14.23
C GLY A 41 0.47 5.01 -14.85
N ARG A 42 -0.30 5.91 -15.48
CA ARG A 42 0.23 7.09 -16.15
C ARG A 42 -0.51 8.34 -15.69
N ILE A 43 0.23 9.39 -15.35
CA ILE A 43 -0.34 10.66 -14.89
C ILE A 43 0.41 11.84 -15.49
N THR A 44 -0.33 12.91 -15.78
CA THR A 44 0.24 14.19 -16.21
C THR A 44 -0.31 15.31 -15.35
N ALA A 45 0.55 15.95 -14.55
CA ALA A 45 0.17 17.02 -13.63
C ALA A 45 1.38 17.92 -13.29
N ALA A 46 1.12 19.01 -12.56
CA ALA A 46 2.18 19.86 -12.06
C ALA A 46 2.97 19.16 -10.94
N ALA A 47 4.28 19.35 -10.93
CA ALA A 47 5.17 18.85 -9.88
C ALA A 47 5.13 19.74 -8.64
N PHE A 48 5.21 19.12 -7.48
CA PHE A 48 5.63 19.75 -6.23
C PHE A 48 6.94 19.13 -5.78
N VAL A 49 8.00 19.94 -5.72
CA VAL A 49 9.36 19.46 -5.43
C VAL A 49 9.72 19.76 -3.98
N PHE A 50 9.96 18.71 -3.20
CA PHE A 50 10.45 18.81 -1.83
C PHE A 50 11.95 19.12 -1.85
N LYS A 51 12.31 20.40 -1.92
CA LYS A 51 13.72 20.81 -1.86
C LYS A 51 14.28 20.61 -0.44
N PRO A 52 15.49 20.05 -0.28
CA PRO A 52 16.14 19.99 1.01
C PRO A 52 16.37 21.41 1.54
N PHE A 53 16.11 21.62 2.84
CA PHE A 53 16.30 22.89 3.51
C PHE A 53 17.77 23.32 3.36
N LYS A 54 18.07 24.33 2.54
CA LYS A 54 19.40 24.94 2.52
C LYS A 54 19.51 25.83 3.77
N PRO A 55 20.40 25.56 4.73
CA PRO A 55 20.64 26.51 5.81
C PRO A 55 21.05 27.86 5.19
N PHE A 56 20.40 28.92 5.64
CA PHE A 56 20.63 30.28 5.17
C PHE A 56 22.13 30.60 5.36
N LYS A 57 22.88 30.70 4.26
CA LYS A 57 24.26 31.20 4.30
C LYS A 57 24.14 32.73 4.44
N PRO A 58 24.62 33.37 5.51
CA PRO A 58 24.58 34.82 5.59
C PRO A 58 25.37 35.37 4.39
N LEU A 59 24.72 36.22 3.60
CA LEU A 59 25.38 36.95 2.52
C LEU A 59 26.50 37.79 3.15
N SER A 60 27.75 37.44 2.82
CA SER A 60 28.88 38.33 3.04
C SER A 60 28.64 39.58 2.19
N GLU A 61 28.52 40.74 2.85
CA GLU A 61 28.33 42.03 2.22
C GLU A 61 29.42 42.33 1.18
N SER A 62 29.03 42.53 -0.07
CA SER A 62 29.59 43.60 -0.92
C SER A 62 28.72 43.84 -2.16
N ARG A 63 28.24 45.09 -2.25
CA ARG A 63 27.81 45.95 -3.38
C ARG A 63 27.96 45.39 -4.80
N SER A 64 27.18 45.75 -5.83
CA SER A 64 26.00 46.59 -6.08
C SER A 64 25.67 46.41 -7.58
N ASP A 65 24.43 46.69 -7.99
CA ASP A 65 23.91 46.76 -9.36
C ASP A 65 23.75 45.45 -10.17
N SER A 66 22.50 45.01 -10.31
CA SER A 66 21.69 45.19 -11.54
C SER A 66 20.47 44.27 -11.51
N THR A 67 19.29 44.87 -11.71
CA THR A 67 17.99 44.26 -12.07
C THR A 67 17.82 42.76 -11.78
N LEU A 68 17.39 42.44 -10.56
CA LEU A 68 16.82 41.13 -10.25
C LEU A 68 15.43 41.02 -10.88
N ASP A 69 15.36 40.19 -11.91
CA ASP A 69 14.13 39.62 -12.44
C ASP A 69 13.43 38.85 -11.31
N VAL A 70 12.43 39.48 -10.68
CA VAL A 70 11.61 38.87 -9.64
C VAL A 70 10.61 37.94 -10.33
N SER A 71 11.08 36.78 -10.75
CA SER A 71 10.18 35.63 -10.96
C SER A 71 9.59 35.26 -9.60
N PRO A 72 8.25 35.21 -9.44
CA PRO A 72 7.65 34.83 -8.18
C PRO A 72 7.78 33.31 -8.04
N SER A 73 8.93 32.83 -7.56
CA SER A 73 8.98 31.52 -6.95
C SER A 73 8.13 31.60 -5.68
N LEU A 74 6.84 31.25 -5.80
CA LEU A 74 6.06 30.83 -4.65
C LEU A 74 6.80 29.62 -4.05
N ASP A 75 7.71 29.88 -3.10
CA ASP A 75 8.26 28.84 -2.22
C ASP A 75 7.13 28.42 -1.27
N ARG A 76 6.19 27.69 -1.85
CA ARG A 76 5.06 27.13 -1.16
C ARG A 76 5.57 25.91 -0.41
N THR A 77 5.30 25.88 0.89
CA THR A 77 5.80 24.84 1.82
C THR A 77 4.95 23.56 1.83
N ALA A 78 3.81 23.54 1.14
CA ALA A 78 2.89 22.41 1.11
C ALA A 78 2.35 22.11 -0.31
N PRO A 79 2.23 20.83 -0.71
CA PRO A 79 1.67 20.42 -2.00
C PRO A 79 0.16 20.74 -2.11
N LYS A 80 -0.34 20.82 -3.34
CA LYS A 80 -1.76 21.05 -3.65
C LYS A 80 -2.37 19.71 -4.04
N PRO A 81 -3.67 19.51 -3.79
CA PRO A 81 -4.36 18.34 -4.30
C PRO A 81 -4.18 18.19 -5.81
N GLY A 82 -3.82 16.98 -6.23
CA GLY A 82 -3.63 16.63 -7.64
C GLY A 82 -2.23 16.90 -8.20
N GLU A 83 -1.26 17.38 -7.41
CA GLU A 83 0.13 17.53 -7.86
C GLU A 83 0.92 16.21 -7.76
N ILE A 84 1.91 16.05 -8.64
CA ILE A 84 2.89 14.96 -8.57
C ILE A 84 3.95 15.35 -7.55
N TRP A 85 4.18 14.51 -6.55
CA TRP A 85 5.19 14.75 -5.54
C TRP A 85 6.55 14.29 -6.04
N VAL A 86 7.57 15.14 -5.90
CA VAL A 86 8.95 14.84 -6.25
C VAL A 86 9.82 15.06 -5.01
N CYS A 87 10.39 13.99 -4.45
CA CYS A 87 11.16 14.06 -3.20
C CYS A 87 12.37 13.14 -3.22
N THR A 88 13.35 13.40 -2.34
CA THR A 88 14.48 12.48 -2.15
C THR A 88 14.03 11.23 -1.38
N LYS A 89 13.29 11.42 -0.28
CA LYS A 89 12.54 10.40 0.47
C LYS A 89 11.19 11.01 0.84
N ILE A 90 10.14 10.19 0.96
CA ILE A 90 8.84 10.66 1.46
C ILE A 90 8.99 11.10 2.92
N PRO A 91 8.67 12.35 3.28
CA PRO A 91 8.75 12.77 4.67
C PRO A 91 7.71 12.04 5.52
N ALA A 92 8.14 11.39 6.61
CA ALA A 92 7.26 10.69 7.55
C ALA A 92 6.12 11.57 8.08
N THR A 93 6.38 12.86 8.30
CA THR A 93 5.39 13.86 8.75
C THR A 93 4.31 14.20 7.72
N ARG A 94 4.44 13.70 6.48
CA ARG A 94 3.57 14.01 5.34
C ARG A 94 2.86 12.77 4.79
N LEU A 95 2.89 11.63 5.49
CA LEU A 95 2.20 10.42 5.02
C LEU A 95 0.69 10.60 4.90
N CYS A 96 0.07 11.37 5.79
CA CYS A 96 -1.36 11.70 5.70
C CYS A 96 -1.71 12.53 4.45
N ASP A 97 -0.78 13.36 3.98
CA ASP A 97 -0.95 14.25 2.83
C ASP A 97 -0.85 13.49 1.50
N LEU A 98 -0.27 12.28 1.47
CA LEU A 98 -0.13 11.44 0.27
C LEU A 98 -1.47 11.15 -0.42
N ARG A 99 -2.57 11.09 0.34
CA ARG A 99 -3.92 10.85 -0.21
C ARG A 99 -4.36 11.91 -1.23
N HIS A 100 -3.75 13.10 -1.18
CA HIS A 100 -4.03 14.20 -2.10
C HIS A 100 -3.06 14.26 -3.30
N ALA A 101 -2.01 13.42 -3.34
CA ALA A 101 -1.09 13.36 -4.46
C ALA A 101 -1.75 12.71 -5.69
N SER A 102 -1.32 13.08 -6.90
CA SER A 102 -1.75 12.41 -8.14
C SER A 102 -0.76 11.39 -8.68
N GLY A 103 0.49 11.46 -8.20
CA GLY A 103 1.58 10.54 -8.50
C GLY A 103 2.81 10.88 -7.65
N LEU A 104 3.79 10.00 -7.64
CA LEU A 104 4.96 10.11 -6.79
C LEU A 104 6.24 9.74 -7.54
N VAL A 105 7.27 10.57 -7.41
CA VAL A 105 8.61 10.33 -7.94
C VAL A 105 9.63 10.50 -6.82
N VAL A 106 10.43 9.46 -6.56
CA VAL A 106 11.35 9.43 -5.42
C VAL A 106 12.79 9.14 -5.90
N GLU A 107 13.77 9.88 -5.38
CA GLU A 107 15.19 9.65 -5.71
C GLU A 107 15.80 8.45 -4.99
N ALA A 108 15.50 8.31 -3.69
CA ALA A 108 16.07 7.30 -2.81
C ALA A 108 14.96 6.48 -2.13
N GLY A 109 15.16 5.17 -2.06
CA GLY A 109 14.20 4.21 -1.53
C GLY A 109 14.06 3.00 -2.45
N SER A 110 13.54 1.91 -1.89
CA SER A 110 13.19 0.70 -2.65
C SER A 110 11.68 0.67 -2.95
N SER A 111 11.27 -0.06 -3.99
CA SER A 111 9.85 -0.36 -4.28
C SER A 111 9.16 -1.06 -3.09
N THR A 112 9.96 -1.69 -2.24
CA THR A 112 9.51 -2.39 -1.05
C THR A 112 9.48 -1.52 0.21
N SER A 113 9.92 -0.26 0.22
CA SER A 113 9.88 0.60 1.43
C SER A 113 8.44 0.83 1.93
N HIS A 114 8.28 1.14 3.22
CA HIS A 114 6.96 1.19 3.85
C HIS A 114 6.09 2.33 3.31
N GLU A 115 6.72 3.48 3.08
CA GLU A 115 6.07 4.68 2.57
C GLU A 115 5.67 4.51 1.09
N ILE A 116 6.43 3.71 0.33
CA ILE A 116 6.09 3.35 -1.05
C ILE A 116 4.96 2.33 -1.11
N LEU A 117 4.98 1.30 -0.25
CA LEU A 117 3.86 0.36 -0.14
C LEU A 117 2.56 1.07 0.25
N LEU A 118 2.65 2.06 1.14
CA LEU A 118 1.51 2.91 1.45
C LEU A 118 1.02 3.69 0.21
N ALA A 119 1.92 4.41 -0.46
CA ALA A 119 1.57 5.18 -1.65
C ALA A 119 0.93 4.31 -2.74
N ARG A 120 1.37 3.05 -2.84
CA ARG A 120 0.82 2.06 -3.76
C ARG A 120 -0.58 1.61 -3.37
N ASP A 121 -0.82 1.35 -2.08
CA ASP A 121 -2.17 1.03 -1.58
C ASP A 121 -3.16 2.18 -1.79
N LEU A 122 -2.68 3.43 -1.91
CA LEU A 122 -3.48 4.60 -2.30
C LEU A 122 -3.75 4.68 -3.83
N GLY A 123 -3.20 3.75 -4.60
CA GLY A 123 -3.33 3.66 -6.05
C GLY A 123 -2.58 4.76 -6.81
N LEU A 124 -1.49 5.28 -6.23
CA LEU A 124 -0.66 6.28 -6.91
C LEU A 124 0.23 5.61 -7.96
N PRO A 125 0.46 6.23 -9.14
CA PRO A 125 1.57 5.89 -10.01
C PRO A 125 2.89 6.31 -9.36
N ILE A 126 3.84 5.38 -9.24
CA ILE A 126 5.08 5.58 -8.46
C ILE A 126 6.30 5.15 -9.24
N VAL A 127 7.29 6.05 -9.33
CA VAL A 127 8.63 5.77 -9.85
C VAL A 127 9.67 6.08 -8.78
N VAL A 128 10.50 5.10 -8.43
CA VAL A 128 11.58 5.24 -7.43
C VAL A 128 12.96 5.17 -8.09
N GLY A 129 14.01 5.64 -7.40
CA GLY A 129 15.38 5.57 -7.90
C GLY A 129 15.72 6.60 -8.99
N VAL A 130 14.96 7.70 -9.10
CA VAL A 130 15.16 8.71 -10.15
C VAL A 130 16.19 9.75 -9.72
N VAL A 131 17.45 9.33 -9.66
CA VAL A 131 18.55 10.11 -9.05
C VAL A 131 18.72 11.49 -9.71
N GLY A 132 18.75 12.55 -8.88
CA GLY A 132 19.02 13.93 -9.28
C GLY A 132 17.80 14.71 -9.76
N ILE A 133 16.62 14.11 -9.82
CA ILE A 133 15.40 14.75 -10.31
C ILE A 133 14.94 15.92 -9.41
N VAL A 134 15.17 15.85 -8.09
CA VAL A 134 14.78 16.91 -7.15
C VAL A 134 15.55 18.21 -7.43
N ASN A 135 16.81 18.09 -7.86
CA ASN A 135 17.63 19.25 -8.23
C ASN A 135 17.33 19.75 -9.66
N ALA A 136 16.80 18.89 -10.52
CA ALA A 136 16.55 19.20 -11.93
C ALA A 136 15.18 19.85 -12.19
N LEU A 137 14.25 19.75 -11.24
CA LEU A 137 12.88 20.23 -11.35
C LEU A 137 12.57 21.39 -10.40
N ASN A 138 11.57 22.19 -10.76
CA ASN A 138 10.98 23.20 -9.89
C ASN A 138 9.49 22.93 -9.65
N THR A 139 9.00 23.37 -8.50
CA THR A 139 7.56 23.34 -8.21
C THR A 139 6.79 24.12 -9.27
N GLY A 140 5.79 23.47 -9.87
CA GLY A 140 4.98 23.99 -10.96
C GLY A 140 5.33 23.40 -12.34
N ASP A 141 6.47 22.74 -12.49
CA ASP A 141 6.87 22.06 -13.74
C ASP A 141 5.82 21.02 -14.15
N LEU A 142 5.49 20.96 -15.44
CA LEU A 142 4.55 19.98 -15.95
C LEU A 142 5.27 18.65 -16.22
N LEU A 143 4.87 17.61 -15.49
CA LEU A 143 5.42 16.27 -15.61
C LEU A 143 4.41 15.29 -16.17
N GLU A 144 4.88 14.38 -17.01
CA GLU A 144 4.23 13.10 -17.28
C GLU A 144 5.05 11.99 -16.64
N VAL A 145 4.41 11.20 -15.79
CA VAL A 145 4.99 10.02 -15.16
C VAL A 145 4.30 8.81 -15.79
N ASP A 146 5.07 8.00 -16.51
CA ASP A 146 4.66 6.67 -16.90
C ASP A 146 5.31 5.66 -15.96
N ALA A 147 4.58 5.32 -14.91
CA ALA A 147 5.07 4.39 -13.93
C ALA A 147 5.02 2.94 -14.43
N ASN A 148 4.41 2.62 -15.59
CA ASN A 148 4.50 1.27 -16.16
C ASN A 148 5.89 1.01 -16.76
N THR A 149 6.49 2.04 -17.37
CA THR A 149 7.83 1.97 -17.98
C THR A 149 8.94 2.49 -17.05
N GLY A 150 8.57 3.19 -15.97
CA GLY A 150 9.53 3.84 -15.07
C GLY A 150 10.08 5.14 -15.64
N GLU A 151 9.38 5.76 -16.59
CA GLU A 151 9.81 6.99 -17.26
C GLU A 151 9.13 8.22 -16.65
N VAL A 152 9.93 9.27 -16.43
CA VAL A 152 9.45 10.59 -16.00
C VAL A 152 9.87 11.61 -17.03
N MET A 153 8.92 12.41 -17.53
CA MET A 153 9.14 13.36 -18.61
C MET A 153 8.72 14.76 -18.21
N ARG A 154 9.55 15.78 -18.50
CA ARG A 154 9.19 17.20 -18.35
C ARG A 154 8.81 17.83 -19.69
N TYR A 155 7.71 18.55 -19.70
CA TYR A 155 7.25 19.33 -20.85
C TYR A 155 7.59 20.82 -20.72
N SER A 156 8.01 21.47 -21.81
CA SER A 156 7.97 22.93 -21.98
C SER A 156 6.78 23.34 -22.84
N GLY A 157 5.91 24.20 -22.31
CA GLY A 157 4.77 24.76 -23.04
C GLY A 157 3.66 25.25 -22.11
N SER A 158 2.72 26.03 -22.65
CA SER A 158 1.54 26.50 -21.90
C SER A 158 0.63 25.31 -21.54
N ARG A 159 0.14 25.28 -20.28
CA ARG A 159 -0.80 24.29 -19.69
C ARG A 159 -2.03 23.98 -20.56
N SER A 160 -2.32 24.83 -21.55
CA SER A 160 -3.48 24.77 -22.44
C SER A 160 -3.40 23.71 -23.56
N SER A 161 -2.21 23.13 -23.83
CA SER A 161 -2.02 22.14 -24.92
C SER A 161 -1.97 20.68 -24.46
N VAL A 162 -1.80 20.43 -23.16
CA VAL A 162 -1.70 19.08 -22.60
C VAL A 162 -3.07 18.67 -22.10
N ARG A 163 -3.61 17.57 -22.64
CA ARG A 163 -4.76 16.90 -22.02
C ARG A 163 -4.30 16.44 -20.64
N LEU A 164 -4.56 17.24 -19.61
CA LEU A 164 -4.46 16.82 -18.22
C LEU A 164 -5.33 15.58 -18.10
N SER A 165 -4.70 14.41 -18.05
CA SER A 165 -5.37 13.17 -17.67
C SER A 165 -5.76 13.35 -16.21
N SER A 166 -6.96 13.92 -15.99
CA SER A 166 -7.57 14.01 -14.68
C SER A 166 -7.70 12.60 -14.15
N ASN A 167 -6.91 12.28 -13.12
CA ASN A 167 -7.02 11.02 -12.42
C ASN A 167 -8.47 10.96 -11.91
N ARG A 168 -9.31 10.08 -12.48
CA ARG A 168 -10.74 9.96 -12.11
C ARG A 168 -10.90 9.79 -10.59
N ASN A 169 -9.88 9.20 -9.96
CA ASN A 169 -9.79 8.95 -8.53
C ASN A 169 -9.71 10.24 -7.69
N VAL A 170 -9.09 11.33 -8.16
CA VAL A 170 -8.90 12.56 -7.36
C VAL A 170 -10.20 13.38 -7.24
N ARG A 171 -10.98 13.53 -8.32
CA ARG A 171 -12.27 14.26 -8.27
C ARG A 171 -13.34 13.50 -7.47
N GLN A 172 -13.29 12.18 -7.48
CA GLN A 172 -14.23 11.38 -6.69
C GLN A 172 -13.93 11.50 -5.18
N ARG A 173 -12.66 11.68 -4.80
CA ARG A 173 -12.21 11.85 -3.40
C ARG A 173 -12.60 13.20 -2.78
N ASP A 174 -12.42 14.31 -3.50
CA ASP A 174 -12.73 15.66 -2.96
C ASP A 174 -14.24 15.91 -2.73
N THR A 175 -15.10 15.26 -3.54
CA THR A 175 -16.57 15.43 -3.41
C THR A 175 -17.13 14.70 -2.18
N LEU A 176 -16.39 13.74 -1.62
CA LEU A 176 -16.87 12.85 -0.55
C LEU A 176 -16.61 13.37 0.87
N GLN A 177 -15.70 14.33 1.07
CA GLN A 177 -15.42 14.94 2.39
C GLN A 177 -16.51 15.90 2.87
N LEU A 178 -17.32 16.46 1.97
CA LEU A 178 -18.36 17.43 2.32
C LEU A 178 -19.65 16.81 2.88
N ASN A 179 -19.80 15.48 2.83
CA ASN A 179 -21.00 14.79 3.32
C ASN A 179 -20.77 14.01 4.63
N THR A 180 -19.64 14.23 5.32
CA THR A 180 -19.22 13.42 6.47
C THR A 180 -19.89 13.79 7.80
N ASP A 181 -20.62 14.91 7.88
CA ASP A 181 -21.15 15.45 9.14
C ASP A 181 -22.60 15.04 9.47
N GLN A 182 -23.27 14.26 8.63
CA GLN A 182 -24.64 13.83 8.91
C GLN A 182 -24.78 12.37 8.53
N LEU A 183 -24.86 11.49 9.55
CA LEU A 183 -25.72 10.30 9.60
C LEU A 183 -25.24 9.39 10.74
N HIS A 184 -25.72 9.68 11.94
CA HIS A 184 -25.86 8.69 13.00
C HIS A 184 -27.13 7.86 12.76
N THR A 185 -27.04 6.59 13.15
CA THR A 185 -28.09 5.66 13.60
C THR A 185 -28.48 4.46 12.71
N SER A 186 -28.57 3.32 13.41
CA SER A 186 -29.13 2.01 13.10
C SER A 186 -28.33 1.05 12.19
N VAL A 187 -27.69 0.07 12.84
CA VAL A 187 -27.18 -1.18 12.25
C VAL A 187 -28.28 -2.23 12.40
N PRO A 188 -28.77 -2.86 11.32
CA PRO A 188 -29.69 -3.99 11.45
C PRO A 188 -28.92 -5.26 11.84
N PRO A 189 -29.52 -6.17 12.64
CA PRO A 189 -28.87 -7.40 13.05
C PRO A 189 -28.68 -8.34 11.84
N LEU A 190 -27.46 -8.86 11.69
CA LEU A 190 -27.11 -9.88 10.69
C LEU A 190 -27.74 -11.22 11.10
N ARG A 191 -28.49 -11.86 10.19
CA ARG A 191 -29.02 -13.22 10.35
C ARG A 191 -27.90 -14.24 10.14
N ASN A 192 -27.80 -15.22 11.04
CA ASN A 192 -26.79 -16.28 11.10
C ASN A 192 -26.89 -17.40 10.04
N ASP A 193 -27.75 -17.28 9.02
CA ASP A 193 -28.01 -18.36 8.05
C ASP A 193 -27.46 -18.07 6.65
N GLN A 194 -26.17 -17.72 6.54
CA GLN A 194 -25.49 -17.67 5.23
C GLN A 194 -24.38 -18.73 5.21
N PRO A 195 -24.26 -19.50 4.11
CA PRO A 195 -23.24 -20.55 3.99
C PRO A 195 -21.83 -19.94 4.09
N SER A 196 -20.87 -20.79 4.48
CA SER A 196 -19.45 -20.47 4.56
C SER A 196 -18.97 -19.67 3.35
N PRO A 197 -18.06 -18.69 3.52
CA PRO A 197 -17.57 -17.88 2.41
C PRO A 197 -17.01 -18.80 1.29
N PRO A 198 -17.16 -18.42 0.01
CA PRO A 198 -16.76 -19.27 -1.10
C PRO A 198 -15.24 -19.49 -1.08
N SER A 199 -14.80 -20.66 -0.62
CA SER A 199 -13.53 -21.23 -1.05
C SER A 199 -13.70 -21.66 -2.50
N ILE A 200 -12.92 -21.09 -3.43
CA ILE A 200 -12.82 -21.70 -4.75
C ILE A 200 -12.09 -23.03 -4.55
N ALA A 201 -12.85 -24.12 -4.53
CA ALA A 201 -12.30 -25.46 -4.57
C ALA A 201 -11.80 -25.69 -6.01
N ILE A 202 -10.51 -25.45 -6.21
CA ILE A 202 -9.86 -25.74 -7.48
C ILE A 202 -9.58 -27.24 -7.52
N TYR A 203 -10.27 -27.97 -8.40
CA TYR A 203 -10.09 -29.40 -8.59
C TYR A 203 -9.03 -29.67 -9.67
N SER A 204 -7.81 -29.98 -9.24
CA SER A 204 -6.73 -30.50 -10.10
C SER A 204 -6.11 -31.74 -9.46
N GLY A 205 -6.50 -32.93 -9.92
CA GLY A 205 -5.92 -34.20 -9.45
C GLY A 205 -6.10 -34.53 -7.96
N LYS A 206 -5.21 -35.38 -7.42
CA LYS A 206 -5.29 -36.02 -6.09
C LYS A 206 -5.06 -35.08 -4.87
N LEU A 207 -4.86 -33.77 -5.07
CA LEU A 207 -4.59 -32.83 -3.98
C LEU A 207 -5.64 -31.71 -3.98
N GLN A 208 -6.49 -31.68 -2.96
CA GLN A 208 -7.43 -30.57 -2.70
C GLN A 208 -6.71 -29.41 -2.02
N HIS A 209 -6.04 -28.54 -2.78
CA HIS A 209 -5.55 -27.28 -2.22
C HIS A 209 -6.67 -26.22 -2.33
N GLN A 210 -7.37 -25.95 -1.22
CA GLN A 210 -8.15 -24.71 -1.09
C GLN A 210 -7.16 -23.58 -0.80
N VAL A 211 -6.79 -22.81 -1.83
CA VAL A 211 -5.91 -21.65 -1.66
C VAL A 211 -6.75 -20.38 -1.57
N ALA A 212 -6.57 -19.62 -0.50
CA ALA A 212 -7.23 -18.33 -0.33
C ALA A 212 -6.41 -17.20 -1.00
N LEU A 213 -7.05 -16.40 -1.84
CA LEU A 213 -6.47 -15.12 -2.28
C LEU A 213 -7.03 -13.99 -1.43
N ARG A 214 -6.14 -13.25 -0.78
CA ARG A 214 -6.47 -12.17 0.14
C ARG A 214 -5.80 -10.87 -0.28
N VAL A 215 -6.32 -9.76 0.22
CA VAL A 215 -5.74 -8.42 0.00
C VAL A 215 -4.93 -7.96 1.22
N SER A 216 -3.82 -7.29 0.97
CA SER A 216 -3.07 -6.49 1.94
C SER A 216 -3.51 -5.02 1.82
N LEU A 217 -3.86 -4.38 2.94
CA LEU A 217 -4.36 -3.01 2.97
C LEU A 217 -3.62 -2.18 4.01
N SER A 218 -3.20 -0.99 3.61
CA SER A 218 -2.69 0.07 4.51
C SER A 218 -3.66 1.24 4.66
N TYR A 219 -4.80 1.19 3.97
CA TYR A 219 -5.81 2.24 3.92
C TYR A 219 -7.19 1.63 3.70
N LEU A 220 -8.24 2.29 4.21
CA LEU A 220 -9.63 1.84 4.09
C LEU A 220 -10.54 2.93 3.55
N GLU A 221 -11.20 2.64 2.44
CA GLU A 221 -12.21 3.48 1.81
C GLU A 221 -13.52 2.69 1.64
N ARG A 222 -14.67 3.35 1.77
CA ARG A 222 -15.99 2.70 1.70
C ARG A 222 -16.29 2.04 0.35
N ASN A 223 -15.65 2.50 -0.71
CA ASN A 223 -15.93 2.07 -2.08
C ASN A 223 -14.88 1.08 -2.61
N LEU A 224 -13.96 0.59 -1.75
CA LEU A 224 -13.00 -0.42 -2.14
C LEU A 224 -13.73 -1.70 -2.54
N SER A 225 -13.51 -2.16 -3.78
CA SER A 225 -14.00 -3.46 -4.24
C SER A 225 -12.99 -4.55 -3.88
N LEU A 226 -13.46 -5.55 -3.14
CA LEU A 226 -12.69 -6.72 -2.73
C LEU A 226 -13.18 -7.99 -3.44
N GLU A 227 -13.83 -7.88 -4.59
CA GLU A 227 -14.44 -9.04 -5.29
C GLU A 227 -13.42 -10.14 -5.60
N ARG A 228 -12.22 -9.77 -6.07
CA ARG A 228 -11.12 -10.72 -6.36
C ARG A 228 -10.43 -11.27 -5.11
N ALA A 229 -10.66 -10.69 -3.94
CA ALA A 229 -10.07 -11.16 -2.69
C ALA A 229 -11.05 -12.13 -1.99
N TRP A 230 -11.33 -13.28 -2.61
CA TRP A 230 -12.30 -14.26 -2.08
C TRP A 230 -11.94 -14.79 -0.69
N GLY A 231 -10.67 -14.74 -0.30
CA GLY A 231 -10.19 -15.07 1.04
C GLY A 231 -10.27 -13.94 2.07
N GLY A 232 -10.66 -12.72 1.67
CA GLY A 232 -10.81 -11.56 2.55
C GLY A 232 -9.56 -10.66 2.63
N ILE A 233 -9.36 -10.02 3.79
CA ILE A 233 -8.22 -9.15 4.06
C ILE A 233 -7.17 -9.97 4.81
N GLY A 234 -6.05 -10.27 4.17
CA GLY A 234 -4.97 -11.12 4.69
C GLY A 234 -3.95 -10.36 5.52
N LEU A 235 -3.91 -9.03 5.39
CA LEU A 235 -3.03 -8.16 6.15
C LEU A 235 -3.62 -6.75 6.20
N LEU A 236 -4.18 -6.34 7.35
CA LEU A 236 -4.49 -4.95 7.62
C LEU A 236 -3.32 -4.32 8.39
N ARG A 237 -2.54 -3.45 7.72
CA ARG A 237 -1.40 -2.73 8.32
C ARG A 237 -1.93 -1.57 9.16
N SER A 238 -2.29 -1.87 10.40
CA SER A 238 -3.07 -0.96 11.25
C SER A 238 -2.32 0.33 11.59
N GLU A 239 -1.00 0.29 11.76
CA GLU A 239 -0.20 1.48 12.07
C GLU A 239 -0.10 2.40 10.85
N MET A 240 -0.05 1.82 9.66
CA MET A 240 -0.08 2.60 8.43
C MET A 240 -1.44 3.26 8.22
N LEU A 241 -2.52 2.56 8.56
CA LEU A 241 -3.86 3.17 8.58
C LEU A 241 -3.90 4.37 9.53
N ALA A 242 -3.33 4.26 10.73
CA ALA A 242 -3.21 5.38 11.67
C ALA A 242 -2.44 6.56 11.05
N PHE A 243 -1.26 6.32 10.48
CA PHE A 243 -0.44 7.37 9.87
C PHE A 243 -1.13 8.07 8.69
N THR A 244 -1.86 7.34 7.85
CA THR A 244 -2.60 7.93 6.72
C THR A 244 -3.75 8.83 7.14
N GLU A 245 -4.33 8.55 8.31
CA GLU A 245 -5.42 9.34 8.88
C GLU A 245 -4.92 10.42 9.85
N GLY A 246 -3.60 10.55 10.02
CA GLY A 246 -2.98 11.54 10.91
C GLY A 246 -3.16 11.23 12.39
N ILE A 247 -3.34 9.96 12.73
CA ILE A 247 -3.43 9.48 14.11
C ILE A 247 -2.03 9.27 14.65
N GLU A 248 -1.70 9.95 15.74
CA GLU A 248 -0.45 9.76 16.48
C GLU A 248 -0.59 8.58 17.45
N LEU A 249 0.43 7.73 17.49
CA LEU A 249 0.47 6.54 18.34
C LEU A 249 1.49 6.75 19.46
N THR A 250 1.10 6.43 20.69
CA THR A 250 1.95 6.52 21.89
C THR A 250 1.71 5.31 22.78
N LEU A 251 2.76 4.81 23.44
CA LEU A 251 2.65 3.65 24.35
C LEU A 251 1.77 3.95 25.56
N ASN A 252 1.81 5.20 26.04
CA ASN A 252 1.06 5.66 27.21
C ASN A 252 0.11 6.80 26.82
N PRO A 253 -1.00 6.49 26.13
CA PRO A 253 -2.00 7.50 25.83
C PRO A 253 -2.64 8.00 27.14
N THR A 254 -2.92 9.29 27.21
CA THR A 254 -3.79 9.86 28.24
C THR A 254 -5.19 9.25 28.14
N PRO A 255 -6.03 9.32 29.20
CA PRO A 255 -7.40 8.78 29.15
C PRO A 255 -8.24 9.31 27.98
N ARG A 256 -8.00 10.56 27.58
CA ARG A 256 -8.67 11.17 26.42
C ARG A 256 -8.19 10.54 25.11
N GLU A 257 -6.88 10.49 24.89
CA GLU A 257 -6.27 9.89 23.70
C GLU A 257 -6.65 8.40 23.58
N TYR A 258 -6.67 7.67 24.70
CA TYR A 258 -7.15 6.29 24.77
C TYR A 258 -8.57 6.17 24.22
N GLY A 259 -9.50 7.00 24.70
CA GLY A 259 -10.91 6.96 24.25
C GLY A 259 -11.11 7.43 22.81
N GLU A 260 -10.27 8.33 22.29
CA GLU A 260 -10.26 8.73 20.88
C GLU A 260 -9.72 7.61 19.98
N LEU A 261 -8.59 7.00 20.35
CA LEU A 261 -7.96 5.91 19.61
C LEU A 261 -8.81 4.64 19.62
N TYR A 262 -9.45 4.31 20.74
CA TYR A 262 -10.39 3.20 20.86
C TYR A 262 -11.54 3.33 19.86
N ARG A 263 -12.21 4.50 19.86
CA ARG A 263 -13.34 4.77 18.96
C ARG A 263 -12.89 4.75 17.50
N TRP A 264 -11.74 5.34 17.20
CA TRP A 264 -11.17 5.33 15.86
C TRP A 264 -10.92 3.89 15.39
N LEU A 265 -10.18 3.09 16.17
CA LEU A 265 -9.82 1.73 15.79
C LEU A 265 -11.06 0.86 15.61
N HIS A 266 -12.01 0.94 16.55
CA HIS A 266 -13.29 0.24 16.44
C HIS A 266 -14.03 0.61 15.13
N GLN A 267 -14.13 1.90 14.79
CA GLN A 267 -14.77 2.34 13.54
C GLN A 267 -14.06 1.83 12.29
N ARG A 268 -12.72 1.80 12.30
CA ARG A 268 -11.92 1.29 11.18
C ARG A 268 -12.08 -0.21 11.02
N LEU A 269 -12.05 -0.98 12.10
CA LEU A 269 -12.28 -2.42 12.05
C LEU A 269 -13.71 -2.75 11.60
N MET A 270 -14.72 -2.02 12.07
CA MET A 270 -16.09 -2.16 11.54
C MET A 270 -16.20 -1.86 10.04
N LEU A 271 -15.45 -0.89 9.53
CA LEU A 271 -15.37 -0.64 8.09
C LEU A 271 -14.69 -1.81 7.35
N ALA A 272 -13.57 -2.33 7.87
CA ALA A 272 -12.89 -3.48 7.31
C ALA A 272 -13.78 -4.72 7.26
N ILE A 273 -14.50 -5.01 8.36
CA ILE A 273 -15.50 -6.08 8.47
C ILE A 273 -16.59 -5.92 7.41
N LYS A 274 -17.11 -4.72 7.22
CA LYS A 274 -18.10 -4.45 6.18
C LYS A 274 -17.57 -4.73 4.77
N LEU A 275 -16.31 -4.41 4.50
CA LEU A 275 -15.67 -4.64 3.20
C LEU A 275 -15.38 -6.12 2.93
N CYS A 276 -14.89 -6.87 3.94
CA CYS A 276 -14.62 -8.30 3.78
C CYS A 276 -15.86 -9.18 3.94
N GLY A 277 -16.95 -8.67 4.54
CA GLY A 277 -18.15 -9.47 4.81
C GLY A 277 -17.83 -10.59 5.80
N GLN A 278 -18.24 -11.82 5.50
CA GLN A 278 -17.93 -13.00 6.33
C GLN A 278 -16.56 -13.64 6.01
N ARG A 279 -15.79 -13.03 5.09
CA ARG A 279 -14.42 -13.50 4.78
C ARG A 279 -13.47 -13.06 5.89
N SER A 280 -12.33 -13.72 5.96
CA SER A 280 -11.35 -13.49 7.02
C SER A 280 -10.79 -12.05 7.02
N LEU A 281 -10.60 -11.50 8.21
CA LEU A 281 -9.92 -10.23 8.45
C LEU A 281 -8.72 -10.44 9.37
N PHE A 282 -7.50 -10.31 8.83
CA PHE A 282 -6.28 -10.36 9.62
C PHE A 282 -5.90 -8.97 10.08
N TYR A 283 -6.14 -8.69 11.36
CA TYR A 283 -5.71 -7.46 12.00
C TYR A 283 -4.31 -7.62 12.55
N ARG A 284 -3.34 -6.92 11.95
CA ARG A 284 -1.98 -6.82 12.49
C ARG A 284 -1.95 -5.76 13.57
N ILE A 285 -1.49 -6.09 14.77
CA ILE A 285 -1.24 -5.11 15.85
C ILE A 285 -0.26 -4.05 15.35
N PHE A 286 -0.32 -2.83 15.89
CA PHE A 286 0.63 -1.78 15.52
C PHE A 286 2.07 -2.28 15.70
N ASP A 287 2.81 -2.35 14.59
CA ASP A 287 4.21 -2.78 14.58
C ASP A 287 5.15 -1.67 15.02
N ARG A 288 4.84 -0.42 14.68
CA ARG A 288 5.64 0.76 15.04
C ARG A 288 4.76 1.94 15.37
N LEU A 289 5.30 2.86 16.17
CA LEU A 289 4.62 4.08 16.59
C LEU A 289 4.94 5.28 15.71
N THR A 290 6.07 5.22 15.00
CA THR A 290 6.51 6.23 14.05
C THR A 290 7.01 5.56 12.78
N PRO A 291 6.94 6.23 11.60
CA PRO A 291 7.41 5.64 10.34
C PRO A 291 8.90 5.29 10.35
N ASP A 292 9.72 6.11 11.03
CA ASP A 292 11.19 5.97 11.10
C ASP A 292 11.68 5.09 12.28
N ALA A 293 10.81 4.22 12.83
CA ALA A 293 11.16 3.37 13.96
C ALA A 293 12.34 2.42 13.68
N THR A 294 13.21 2.26 14.68
CA THR A 294 14.38 1.36 14.60
C THR A 294 13.98 -0.10 14.71
N LEU A 295 14.90 -1.04 14.47
CA LEU A 295 14.65 -2.48 14.67
C LEU A 295 14.24 -2.84 16.11
N LEU A 296 14.66 -2.05 17.11
CA LEU A 296 14.32 -2.29 18.51
C LEU A 296 12.88 -1.83 18.80
N ASP A 297 12.48 -0.72 18.20
CA ASP A 297 11.17 -0.09 18.38
C ASP A 297 10.08 -0.73 17.50
N ARG A 298 10.09 -2.07 17.40
CA ARG A 298 9.14 -2.83 16.56
C ARG A 298 8.52 -4.04 17.24
N GLY A 299 7.28 -4.30 16.83
CA GLY A 299 6.46 -5.46 17.14
C GLY A 299 6.11 -5.60 18.61
N ILE A 300 5.95 -6.85 19.05
CA ILE A 300 5.45 -7.15 20.39
C ILE A 300 6.39 -6.65 21.50
N HIS A 301 7.69 -6.56 21.22
CA HIS A 301 8.69 -6.03 22.14
C HIS A 301 8.36 -4.63 22.68
N LEU A 302 7.74 -3.76 21.85
CA LEU A 302 7.32 -2.41 22.23
C LEU A 302 6.42 -2.38 23.48
N TYR A 303 5.65 -3.43 23.68
CA TYR A 303 4.57 -3.47 24.65
C TYR A 303 4.95 -4.15 25.96
N LEU A 304 6.11 -4.81 26.02
CA LEU A 304 6.50 -5.62 27.17
C LEU A 304 6.56 -4.78 28.45
N ASP A 305 7.12 -3.57 28.35
CA ASP A 305 7.24 -2.64 29.49
C ASP A 305 5.99 -1.76 29.66
N GLN A 306 5.38 -1.33 28.54
CA GLN A 306 4.27 -0.37 28.52
C GLN A 306 3.11 -0.91 27.67
N PRO A 307 2.24 -1.75 28.26
CA PRO A 307 1.26 -2.51 27.50
C PRO A 307 -0.03 -1.74 27.18
N THR A 308 -0.19 -0.49 27.65
CA THR A 308 -1.46 0.24 27.58
C THR A 308 -2.03 0.31 26.16
N LEU A 309 -1.19 0.61 25.16
CA LEU A 309 -1.59 0.65 23.76
C LEU A 309 -1.90 -0.75 23.18
N PHE A 310 -1.22 -1.79 23.65
CA PHE A 310 -1.51 -3.18 23.24
C PHE A 310 -2.84 -3.65 23.81
N ASP A 311 -3.06 -3.41 25.09
CA ASP A 311 -4.30 -3.74 25.81
C ASP A 311 -5.49 -3.00 25.17
N LEU A 312 -5.32 -1.74 24.73
CA LEU A 312 -6.35 -1.02 23.97
C LEU A 312 -6.77 -1.79 22.71
N GLN A 313 -5.80 -2.22 21.89
CA GLN A 313 -6.08 -2.93 20.64
C GLN A 313 -6.76 -4.28 20.92
N LEU A 314 -6.28 -5.03 21.91
CA LEU A 314 -6.90 -6.30 22.30
C LEU A 314 -8.32 -6.13 22.84
N ASN A 315 -8.59 -5.06 23.61
CA ASN A 315 -9.95 -4.77 24.09
C ASN A 315 -10.91 -4.50 22.93
N VAL A 316 -10.50 -3.73 21.91
CA VAL A 316 -11.34 -3.49 20.72
C VAL A 316 -11.62 -4.80 19.99
N LEU A 317 -10.60 -5.65 19.80
CA LEU A 317 -10.79 -6.96 19.16
C LEU A 317 -11.72 -7.87 19.97
N ALA A 318 -11.54 -7.91 21.29
CA ALA A 318 -12.37 -8.71 22.19
C ALA A 318 -13.83 -8.26 22.16
N GLU A 319 -14.09 -6.94 22.17
CA GLU A 319 -15.44 -6.39 22.04
C GLU A 319 -16.08 -6.82 20.71
N LEU A 320 -15.37 -6.66 19.59
CA LEU A 320 -15.87 -7.05 18.28
C LEU A 320 -16.16 -8.56 18.20
N HIS A 321 -15.26 -9.38 18.75
CA HIS A 321 -15.39 -10.82 18.77
C HIS A 321 -16.61 -11.27 19.60
N HIS A 322 -16.76 -10.73 20.82
CA HIS A 322 -17.92 -10.99 21.68
C HIS A 322 -19.25 -10.53 21.05
N ASN A 323 -19.21 -9.52 20.16
CA ASN A 323 -20.34 -9.09 19.34
C ASN A 323 -20.54 -9.93 18.06
N GLY A 324 -19.92 -11.11 17.98
CA GLY A 324 -20.12 -12.10 16.91
C GLY A 324 -19.20 -11.96 15.71
N GLN A 325 -18.21 -11.06 15.74
CA GLN A 325 -17.24 -10.88 14.64
C GLN A 325 -16.07 -11.87 14.77
N THR A 326 -16.39 -13.18 14.71
CA THR A 326 -15.43 -14.26 14.95
C THR A 326 -14.45 -14.52 13.80
N HIS A 327 -14.66 -13.89 12.64
CA HIS A 327 -13.79 -13.99 11.46
C HIS A 327 -12.58 -13.03 11.50
N ILE A 328 -12.45 -12.23 12.57
CA ILE A 328 -11.29 -11.39 12.83
C ILE A 328 -10.19 -12.24 13.47
N ARG A 329 -8.99 -12.17 12.91
CA ARG A 329 -7.80 -12.89 13.37
C ARG A 329 -6.77 -11.90 13.88
N LEU A 330 -6.18 -12.20 15.03
CA LEU A 330 -5.09 -11.42 15.59
C LEU A 330 -3.78 -11.83 14.93
N LEU A 331 -3.06 -10.88 14.36
CA LEU A 331 -1.74 -11.10 13.75
C LEU A 331 -0.68 -10.30 14.52
N LEU A 332 0.27 -11.02 15.12
CA LEU A 332 1.36 -10.44 15.91
C LEU A 332 2.57 -10.15 15.01
N PRO A 333 2.95 -8.87 14.83
CA PRO A 333 4.14 -8.51 14.06
C PRO A 333 5.43 -8.75 14.85
N PHE A 334 6.49 -9.03 14.11
CA PHE A 334 7.88 -8.93 14.53
C PHE A 334 8.19 -9.69 15.82
N VAL A 335 7.61 -10.88 15.95
CA VAL A 335 7.79 -11.77 17.10
C VAL A 335 9.21 -12.36 17.07
N ARG A 336 9.94 -12.22 18.18
CA ARG A 336 11.34 -12.64 18.30
C ARG A 336 11.53 -13.85 19.21
N SER A 337 10.66 -14.02 20.21
CA SER A 337 10.81 -15.04 21.25
C SER A 337 9.47 -15.64 21.70
N CYS A 338 9.51 -16.80 22.35
CA CYS A 338 8.33 -17.39 22.98
C CYS A 338 7.75 -16.51 24.10
N ALA A 339 8.60 -15.74 24.80
CA ALA A 339 8.14 -14.83 25.86
C ALA A 339 7.20 -13.74 25.34
N GLU A 340 7.42 -13.25 24.12
CA GLU A 340 6.54 -12.27 23.48
C GLU A 340 5.17 -12.86 23.13
N LEU A 341 5.12 -14.11 22.67
CA LEU A 341 3.86 -14.80 22.42
C LEU A 341 3.11 -15.12 23.73
N GLU A 342 3.85 -15.54 24.76
CA GLU A 342 3.29 -15.80 26.09
C GLU A 342 2.69 -14.52 26.71
N PHE A 343 3.38 -13.38 26.55
CA PHE A 343 2.87 -12.06 26.96
C PHE A 343 1.52 -11.72 26.31
N CYS A 344 1.32 -12.12 25.05
CA CYS A 344 0.05 -11.95 24.35
C CYS A 344 -1.03 -12.88 24.91
N TRP A 345 -0.72 -14.16 25.10
CA TRP A 345 -1.67 -15.14 25.64
C TRP A 345 -2.19 -14.76 27.03
N GLN A 346 -1.31 -14.33 27.95
CA GLN A 346 -1.70 -13.87 29.28
C GLN A 346 -2.69 -12.70 29.27
N ARG A 347 -2.74 -11.92 28.20
CA ARG A 347 -3.71 -10.83 28.02
C ARG A 347 -5.02 -11.32 27.44
N LEU A 348 -4.94 -12.17 26.42
CA LEU A 348 -6.11 -12.80 25.83
C LEU A 348 -6.89 -13.61 26.87
N GLU A 349 -6.20 -14.34 27.76
CA GLU A 349 -6.80 -15.08 28.87
C GLU A 349 -7.55 -14.15 29.84
N ARG A 350 -6.98 -12.98 30.16
CA ARG A 350 -7.67 -11.95 30.98
C ARG A 350 -8.92 -11.38 30.31
N LEU A 351 -8.99 -11.45 28.98
CA LEU A 351 -10.16 -11.05 28.20
C LEU A 351 -11.17 -12.19 27.98
N GLY A 352 -10.89 -13.38 28.51
CA GLY A 352 -11.78 -14.54 28.44
C GLY A 352 -11.49 -15.51 27.29
N PHE A 353 -10.37 -15.36 26.58
CA PHE A 353 -9.96 -16.28 25.53
C PHE A 353 -9.04 -17.37 26.08
N ASP A 354 -9.54 -18.60 26.16
CA ASP A 354 -8.75 -19.78 26.51
C ASP A 354 -7.80 -20.11 25.35
N ARG A 355 -6.53 -20.39 25.64
CA ARG A 355 -5.54 -20.80 24.64
C ARG A 355 -5.84 -22.14 23.98
N THR A 356 -6.41 -23.09 24.72
CA THR A 356 -6.61 -24.47 24.25
C THR A 356 -7.86 -24.64 23.41
N ASN A 357 -8.90 -23.84 23.67
CA ASN A 357 -10.15 -23.82 22.93
C ASN A 357 -10.54 -22.39 22.58
N SER A 358 -9.59 -21.65 22.03
CA SER A 358 -9.77 -20.24 21.75
C SER A 358 -10.76 -20.04 20.63
N SER A 359 -11.74 -19.19 20.88
CA SER A 359 -12.63 -18.71 19.83
C SER A 359 -11.96 -17.66 18.94
N ILE A 360 -10.85 -17.07 19.37
CA ILE A 360 -10.02 -16.15 18.58
C ILE A 360 -8.80 -16.87 18.01
N GLU A 361 -8.54 -16.68 16.72
CA GLU A 361 -7.33 -17.20 16.10
C GLU A 361 -6.16 -16.23 16.30
N VAL A 362 -5.05 -16.75 16.85
CA VAL A 362 -3.79 -16.00 17.05
C VAL A 362 -2.77 -16.46 16.01
N TRP A 363 -2.26 -15.50 15.25
CA TRP A 363 -1.27 -15.72 14.20
C TRP A 363 -0.02 -14.88 14.48
N ILE A 364 1.13 -15.32 13.95
CA ILE A 364 2.37 -14.56 14.02
C ILE A 364 2.89 -14.22 12.61
N MET A 365 3.55 -13.07 12.48
CA MET A 365 4.34 -12.77 11.29
C MET A 365 5.65 -13.57 11.35
N ALA A 366 5.88 -14.42 10.36
CA ALA A 366 7.15 -15.09 10.15
C ALA A 366 8.07 -14.20 9.31
N GLU A 367 8.64 -13.20 9.96
CA GLU A 367 9.46 -12.16 9.33
C GLU A 367 10.82 -11.95 10.03
N VAL A 368 10.97 -12.43 11.27
CA VAL A 368 12.25 -12.42 11.99
C VAL A 368 12.92 -13.79 11.83
N PRO A 369 14.23 -13.88 11.54
CA PRO A 369 14.91 -15.16 11.34
C PRO A 369 14.80 -16.15 12.52
N SER A 370 14.60 -15.66 13.76
CA SER A 370 14.37 -16.54 14.91
C SER A 370 13.12 -17.40 14.76
N VAL A 371 12.11 -16.95 14.00
CA VAL A 371 10.89 -17.74 13.73
C VAL A 371 11.21 -19.01 12.95
N LEU A 372 12.20 -19.01 12.05
CA LEU A 372 12.63 -20.25 11.35
C LEU A 372 13.08 -21.34 12.33
N VAL A 373 13.66 -20.93 13.46
CA VAL A 373 14.19 -21.82 14.48
C VAL A 373 13.12 -22.20 15.50
N LEU A 374 12.26 -21.24 15.89
CA LEU A 374 11.30 -21.38 16.97
C LEU A 374 9.88 -21.78 16.53
N LEU A 375 9.66 -22.04 15.24
CA LEU A 375 8.31 -22.26 14.71
C LEU A 375 7.62 -23.47 15.34
N GLU A 376 8.36 -24.56 15.62
CA GLU A 376 7.76 -25.74 16.25
C GLU A 376 7.26 -25.43 17.67
N GLU A 377 8.03 -24.65 18.43
CA GLU A 377 7.64 -24.15 19.75
C GLU A 377 6.42 -23.23 19.64
N TYR A 378 6.41 -22.29 18.69
CA TYR A 378 5.24 -21.43 18.48
C TYR A 378 3.98 -22.22 18.13
N CYS A 379 4.08 -23.27 17.31
CA CYS A 379 2.97 -24.20 17.02
C CYS A 379 2.44 -24.86 18.30
N GLN A 380 3.34 -25.38 19.14
CA GLN A 380 2.97 -25.96 20.45
C GLN A 380 2.36 -24.91 21.38
N MET A 381 2.70 -23.64 21.17
CA MET A 381 2.12 -22.53 21.91
C MET A 381 0.71 -22.13 21.46
N GLY A 382 0.12 -22.80 20.49
CA GLY A 382 -1.30 -22.63 20.14
C GLY A 382 -1.57 -21.55 19.09
N ILE A 383 -0.58 -21.15 18.28
CA ILE A 383 -0.86 -20.30 17.11
C ILE A 383 -1.72 -21.06 16.09
N SER A 384 -2.64 -20.37 15.43
CA SER A 384 -3.50 -20.93 14.37
C SER A 384 -2.82 -20.92 13.00
N GLY A 385 -1.76 -20.13 12.83
CA GLY A 385 -0.99 -20.06 11.60
C GLY A 385 0.10 -18.99 11.61
N ILE A 386 0.82 -18.89 10.49
CA ILE A 386 1.81 -17.83 10.24
C ILE A 386 1.48 -17.03 8.98
N ALA A 387 1.86 -15.75 8.98
CA ALA A 387 1.93 -14.93 7.78
C ALA A 387 3.40 -14.61 7.48
N ILE A 388 3.94 -15.11 6.37
CA ILE A 388 5.33 -14.90 5.98
C ILE A 388 5.48 -13.51 5.36
N GLY A 389 6.15 -12.61 6.06
CA GLY A 389 6.51 -11.27 5.57
C GLY A 389 7.85 -11.31 4.86
N THR A 390 7.86 -11.56 3.54
CA THR A 390 9.10 -11.82 2.79
C THR A 390 10.04 -10.62 2.75
N ASN A 391 9.51 -9.40 2.77
CA ASN A 391 10.30 -8.16 2.77
C ASN A 391 11.20 -8.04 4.01
N ASP A 392 10.62 -8.15 5.20
CA ASP A 392 11.36 -8.02 6.46
C ASP A 392 12.22 -9.27 6.72
N LEU A 393 11.74 -10.46 6.34
CA LEU A 393 12.55 -11.68 6.36
C LEU A 393 13.82 -11.53 5.52
N ALA A 394 13.69 -11.04 4.29
CA ALA A 394 14.83 -10.84 3.40
C ALA A 394 15.82 -9.81 3.95
N ALA A 395 15.33 -8.66 4.41
CA ALA A 395 16.19 -7.63 4.98
C ALA A 395 16.97 -8.13 6.19
N LEU A 396 16.33 -8.85 7.11
CA LEU A 396 16.96 -9.34 8.34
C LEU A 396 17.88 -10.54 8.10
N MET A 397 17.51 -11.47 7.22
CA MET A 397 18.37 -12.61 6.88
C MET A 397 19.66 -12.17 6.20
N LEU A 398 19.62 -11.07 5.44
CA LEU A 398 20.74 -10.59 4.63
C LEU A 398 21.49 -9.40 5.25
N GLY A 399 21.01 -8.87 6.39
CA GLY A 399 21.61 -7.72 7.05
C GLY A 399 21.52 -6.43 6.25
N LEU A 400 20.39 -6.21 5.57
CA LEU A 400 20.17 -5.10 4.65
C LEU A 400 19.34 -3.98 5.27
N ASP A 401 19.68 -2.75 4.90
CA ASP A 401 18.77 -1.62 5.08
C ASP A 401 17.77 -1.60 3.91
N ARG A 402 16.48 -1.71 4.25
CA ARG A 402 15.38 -1.75 3.28
C ARG A 402 15.20 -0.44 2.52
N GLU A 403 15.64 0.66 3.09
CA GLU A 403 15.56 1.99 2.47
C GLU A 403 16.67 2.22 1.44
N ASP A 404 17.68 1.35 1.39
CA ASP A 404 18.77 1.44 0.43
C ASP A 404 18.40 0.77 -0.90
N GLY A 405 18.38 1.55 -1.99
CA GLY A 405 18.11 1.05 -3.34
C GLY A 405 19.12 -0.01 -3.83
N ARG A 406 20.30 -0.12 -3.23
CA ARG A 406 21.30 -1.17 -3.53
C ARG A 406 20.86 -2.56 -3.04
N SER A 407 19.95 -2.61 -2.07
CA SER A 407 19.47 -3.87 -1.46
C SER A 407 18.78 -4.79 -2.47
N ALA A 408 18.12 -4.24 -3.50
CA ALA A 408 17.40 -5.04 -4.50
C ALA A 408 18.29 -6.04 -5.25
N ALA A 409 19.51 -5.64 -5.62
CA ALA A 409 20.44 -6.52 -6.32
C ALA A 409 20.92 -7.68 -5.42
N ILE A 410 21.14 -7.40 -4.13
CA ILE A 410 21.56 -8.39 -3.15
C ILE A 410 20.43 -9.37 -2.87
N VAL A 411 19.21 -8.88 -2.66
CA VAL A 411 18.01 -9.71 -2.48
C VAL A 411 17.81 -10.63 -3.68
N LYS A 412 17.97 -10.11 -4.91
CA LYS A 412 17.87 -10.92 -6.14
C LYS A 412 18.91 -12.04 -6.17
N ALA A 413 20.16 -11.75 -5.82
CA ALA A 413 21.23 -12.75 -5.77
C ALA A 413 20.98 -13.80 -4.67
N ALA A 414 20.36 -13.40 -3.56
CA ALA A 414 20.06 -14.26 -2.42
C ALA A 414 18.71 -15.00 -2.51
N ARG A 415 17.96 -14.86 -3.61
CA ARG A 415 16.67 -15.54 -3.82
C ARG A 415 16.67 -17.03 -3.47
N PRO A 416 17.68 -17.84 -3.82
CA PRO A 416 17.69 -19.26 -3.43
C PRO A 416 17.65 -19.48 -1.91
N ALA A 417 18.35 -18.65 -1.13
CA ALA A 417 18.36 -18.75 0.34
C ALA A 417 17.02 -18.31 0.93
N LEU A 418 16.43 -17.23 0.40
CA LEU A 418 15.11 -16.76 0.81
C LEU A 418 14.03 -17.78 0.48
N HIS A 419 14.07 -18.35 -0.73
CA HIS A 419 13.15 -19.41 -1.14
C HIS A 419 13.24 -20.63 -0.21
N ALA A 420 14.45 -21.08 0.12
CA ALA A 420 14.66 -22.18 1.06
C ALA A 420 14.08 -21.88 2.46
N ALA A 421 14.20 -20.64 2.94
CA ALA A 421 13.60 -20.23 4.22
C ALA A 421 12.07 -20.28 4.18
N VAL A 422 11.44 -19.76 3.12
CA VAL A 422 9.98 -19.80 2.96
C VAL A 422 9.47 -21.24 2.85
N LEU A 423 10.17 -22.11 2.09
CA LEU A 423 9.87 -23.53 2.01
C LEU A 423 9.94 -24.21 3.38
N ALA A 424 10.97 -23.92 4.19
CA ALA A 424 11.13 -24.49 5.52
C ALA A 424 9.99 -24.10 6.47
N LEU A 425 9.56 -22.82 6.42
CA LEU A 425 8.42 -22.33 7.19
C LEU A 425 7.13 -23.05 6.77
N ALA A 426 6.82 -23.07 5.47
CA ALA A 426 5.61 -23.69 4.92
C ALA A 426 5.56 -25.21 5.19
N ALA A 427 6.69 -25.91 5.07
CA ALA A 427 6.78 -27.33 5.36
C ALA A 427 6.56 -27.60 6.86
N THR A 428 7.06 -26.74 7.74
CA THR A 428 6.88 -26.87 9.19
C THR A 428 5.43 -26.64 9.58
N THR A 429 4.77 -25.59 9.08
CA THR A 429 3.34 -25.37 9.33
C THR A 429 2.49 -26.56 8.84
N ARG A 430 2.82 -27.11 7.67
CA ARG A 430 2.14 -28.30 7.14
C ARG A 430 2.29 -29.52 8.04
N ARG A 431 3.49 -29.78 8.58
CA ARG A 431 3.72 -30.87 9.55
C ARG A 431 2.90 -30.71 10.82
N HIS A 432 2.73 -29.48 11.29
CA HIS A 432 1.95 -29.15 12.48
C HIS A 432 0.44 -28.98 12.20
N GLY A 433 0.00 -29.07 10.95
CA GLY A 433 -1.41 -28.91 10.57
C GLY A 433 -1.95 -27.49 10.77
N ILE A 434 -1.09 -26.47 10.85
CA ILE A 434 -1.49 -25.07 10.97
C ILE A 434 -1.39 -24.37 9.61
N ALA A 435 -2.11 -23.26 9.47
CA ALA A 435 -2.18 -22.54 8.21
C ALA A 435 -0.94 -21.68 7.94
N CYS A 436 -0.64 -21.45 6.67
CA CYS A 436 0.47 -20.63 6.22
C CYS A 436 0.01 -19.68 5.12
N GLN A 437 0.18 -18.37 5.34
CA GLN A 437 -0.06 -17.33 4.37
C GLN A 437 1.26 -16.74 3.90
N LEU A 438 1.41 -16.50 2.61
CA LEU A 438 2.52 -15.76 2.04
C LEU A 438 2.09 -14.32 1.73
N CYS A 439 2.77 -13.34 2.31
CA CYS A 439 2.58 -11.92 2.05
C CYS A 439 3.70 -11.41 1.13
N ASP A 440 3.53 -11.59 -0.18
CA ASP A 440 4.54 -11.26 -1.18
C ASP A 440 3.87 -10.79 -2.48
N ASP A 441 4.18 -9.56 -2.90
CA ASP A 441 3.62 -8.99 -4.14
C ASP A 441 4.36 -9.44 -5.40
N GLU A 442 5.63 -9.84 -5.29
CA GLU A 442 6.50 -10.22 -6.41
C GLU A 442 6.32 -11.69 -6.79
N ILE A 443 5.93 -12.56 -5.86
CA ILE A 443 5.76 -14.00 -6.12
C ILE A 443 4.78 -14.30 -7.27
N VAL A 444 3.81 -13.41 -7.52
CA VAL A 444 2.83 -13.58 -8.61
C VAL A 444 3.44 -13.37 -10.00
N ASP A 445 4.68 -12.90 -10.08
CA ASP A 445 5.47 -12.84 -11.32
C ASP A 445 6.20 -14.17 -11.60
N ASP A 446 6.18 -15.13 -10.66
CA ASP A 446 6.87 -16.41 -10.76
C ASP A 446 5.95 -17.57 -10.33
N PRO A 447 5.03 -18.01 -11.23
CA PRO A 447 4.08 -19.09 -10.95
C PRO A 447 4.75 -20.45 -10.67
N GLU A 448 5.97 -20.70 -11.17
CA GLU A 448 6.68 -21.94 -10.91
C GLU A 448 7.08 -22.03 -9.43
N THR A 449 7.78 -21.00 -8.94
CA THR A 449 8.13 -20.88 -7.52
C THR A 449 6.88 -20.86 -6.64
N LEU A 450 5.81 -20.18 -7.07
CA LEU A 450 4.54 -20.21 -6.35
C LEU A 450 3.98 -21.63 -6.21
N GLY A 451 4.03 -22.44 -7.28
CA GLY A 451 3.62 -23.85 -7.25
C GLY A 451 4.40 -24.67 -6.21
N ASP A 452 5.72 -24.49 -6.15
CA ASP A 452 6.57 -25.15 -5.15
C ASP A 452 6.18 -24.78 -3.71
N LEU A 453 5.90 -23.50 -3.47
CA LEU A 453 5.47 -23.00 -2.16
C LEU A 453 4.09 -23.54 -1.74
N LEU A 454 3.14 -23.62 -2.68
CA LEU A 454 1.82 -24.23 -2.45
C LEU A 454 1.96 -25.72 -2.10
N ASN A 455 2.81 -26.43 -2.82
CA ASN A 455 3.11 -27.84 -2.54
C ASN A 455 3.79 -28.03 -1.18
N ALA A 456 4.65 -27.09 -0.75
CA ALA A 456 5.31 -27.15 0.53
C ALA A 456 4.35 -26.95 1.71
N GLY A 457 3.31 -26.13 1.55
CA GLY A 457 2.31 -25.92 2.60
C GLY A 457 1.69 -24.52 2.65
N VAL A 458 1.98 -23.64 1.69
CA VAL A 458 1.31 -22.33 1.61
C VAL A 458 -0.18 -22.55 1.27
N THR A 459 -1.04 -21.99 2.12
CA THR A 459 -2.51 -22.12 2.04
C THR A 459 -3.21 -20.84 1.60
N ALA A 460 -2.49 -19.72 1.56
CA ALA A 460 -3.05 -18.45 1.14
C ALA A 460 -1.98 -17.49 0.61
N LEU A 461 -2.38 -16.63 -0.31
CA LEU A 461 -1.62 -15.46 -0.73
C LEU A 461 -2.29 -14.19 -0.21
N SER A 462 -1.49 -13.25 0.30
CA SER A 462 -1.94 -11.88 0.53
C SER A 462 -1.10 -10.93 -0.28
N VAL A 463 -1.75 -10.19 -1.18
CA VAL A 463 -1.11 -9.23 -2.07
C VAL A 463 -1.83 -7.89 -2.00
N SER A 464 -1.16 -6.82 -2.38
CA SER A 464 -1.75 -5.51 -2.62
C SER A 464 -2.88 -5.54 -3.66
N ILE A 465 -3.76 -4.55 -3.61
CA ILE A 465 -4.99 -4.50 -4.42
C ILE A 465 -4.72 -4.52 -5.93
N ASP A 466 -3.65 -3.87 -6.40
CA ASP A 466 -3.28 -3.80 -7.82
C ASP A 466 -2.75 -5.14 -8.36
N ARG A 467 -2.38 -6.07 -7.47
CA ARG A 467 -1.84 -7.39 -7.83
C ARG A 467 -2.87 -8.50 -7.80
N LEU A 468 -4.07 -8.27 -7.26
CA LEU A 468 -5.10 -9.30 -7.13
C LEU A 468 -5.40 -10.02 -8.45
N ALA A 469 -5.56 -9.27 -9.55
CA ALA A 469 -5.83 -9.86 -10.86
C ALA A 469 -4.68 -10.75 -11.36
N LYS A 470 -3.42 -10.34 -11.10
CA LYS A 470 -2.24 -11.11 -11.48
C LYS A 470 -2.05 -12.33 -10.57
N ALA A 471 -2.35 -12.19 -9.28
CA ALA A 471 -2.31 -13.27 -8.30
C ALA A 471 -3.30 -14.38 -8.66
N GLU A 472 -4.52 -14.02 -9.05
CA GLU A 472 -5.53 -14.97 -9.54
C GLU A 472 -5.02 -15.78 -10.75
N GLN A 473 -4.41 -15.10 -11.74
CA GLN A 473 -3.81 -15.76 -12.90
C GLN A 473 -2.64 -16.66 -12.51
N ALA A 474 -1.73 -16.18 -11.66
CA ALA A 474 -0.58 -16.94 -11.19
C ALA A 474 -1.01 -18.20 -10.42
N LEU A 475 -2.04 -18.10 -9.57
CA LEU A 475 -2.63 -19.23 -8.87
C LEU A 475 -3.25 -20.24 -9.84
N ALA A 476 -4.00 -19.78 -10.84
CA ALA A 476 -4.57 -20.66 -11.86
C ALA A 476 -3.47 -21.46 -12.59
N VAL A 477 -2.41 -20.77 -13.04
CA VAL A 477 -1.25 -21.41 -13.70
C VAL A 477 -0.56 -22.40 -12.75
N SER A 478 -0.28 -22.00 -11.51
CA SER A 478 0.43 -22.83 -10.52
C SER A 478 -0.34 -24.10 -10.16
N LEU A 479 -1.67 -24.03 -10.17
CA LEU A 479 -2.57 -25.15 -9.86
C LEU A 479 -2.94 -25.99 -11.11
N GLY A 480 -2.46 -25.61 -12.29
CA GLY A 480 -2.77 -26.29 -13.55
C GLY A 480 -4.23 -26.13 -13.98
N VAL A 481 -4.85 -24.99 -13.66
CA VAL A 481 -6.23 -24.63 -14.02
C VAL A 481 -6.20 -23.69 -15.21
N ASP A 482 -7.11 -23.90 -16.16
CA ASP A 482 -7.28 -22.95 -17.24
C ASP A 482 -7.83 -21.61 -16.68
N PRO A 483 -7.16 -20.46 -16.89
CA PRO A 483 -7.56 -19.17 -16.30
C PRO A 483 -8.98 -18.70 -16.66
N GLY A 484 -9.65 -19.36 -17.61
CA GLY A 484 -11.04 -19.08 -18.02
C GLY A 484 -12.12 -19.91 -17.34
N THR A 485 -11.76 -20.85 -16.47
CA THR A 485 -12.72 -21.68 -15.72
C THR A 485 -13.04 -21.02 -14.38
N HIS A 486 -14.17 -20.31 -14.32
CA HIS A 486 -14.70 -19.65 -13.12
C HIS A 486 -15.41 -20.63 -12.17
#